data_AF-A0A7X9BAE6-F1
#
_entry.id   AF-A0A7X9BAE6-F1
#
_cell.length_a   1.000
_cell.length_b   1.000
_cell.length_c   1.000
_cell.angle_alpha   90.00
_cell.angle_beta   90.00
_cell.angle_gamma   90.00
#
_symmetry.space_group_name_H-M   'P 1'
#
loop_
_entity.id
_entity.type
_entity.pdbx_description
1 polymer ?
#
loop_
_entity_poly.entity_id
_entity_poly.type
_entity_poly.pdbx_seq_one_letter_code
_entity_poly.pdbx_strand_id
1 'polypeptide(L)'
;MKIQPRRILYNLKTKAVEYYNNPQKLKALLESTNLTIKDNTQLANLIEDIQAMVSLVMDYTKKRYRSVSKTTIITIIAGLLYLVNPMDLIPDFFVGGFIYDAAVIGYVLTSIKDELDRYKEWKQI
;
A
#
# COMPACT_ATOMS: atom_id res chain seq x y z
N MET A 1 18.71 -15.24 -4.09
CA MET A 1 18.23 -14.57 -2.86
C MET A 1 16.72 -14.41 -2.98
N LYS A 2 15.91 -14.87 -2.00
CA LYS A 2 14.43 -14.79 -2.06
C LYS A 2 13.95 -13.55 -1.29
N ILE A 3 13.18 -12.68 -1.93
CA ILE A 3 12.48 -11.56 -1.28
C ILE A 3 11.50 -12.15 -0.27
N GLN A 4 11.31 -11.48 0.86
CA GLN A 4 10.34 -11.87 1.88
C GLN A 4 9.35 -10.72 2.15
N PRO A 5 8.30 -10.54 1.32
CA PRO A 5 7.33 -9.44 1.46
C PRO A 5 6.74 -9.34 2.87
N ARG A 6 6.45 -10.49 3.48
CA ARG A 6 5.98 -10.57 4.88
C ARG A 6 6.92 -9.88 5.87
N ARG A 7 8.24 -10.05 5.73
CA ARG A 7 9.24 -9.45 6.63
C ARG A 7 9.34 -7.95 6.43
N ILE A 8 9.27 -7.49 5.19
CA ILE A 8 9.25 -6.07 4.83
C ILE A 8 8.04 -5.39 5.49
N LEU A 9 6.84 -5.93 5.26
CA LEU A 9 5.61 -5.36 5.82
C LEU A 9 5.58 -5.40 7.36
N TYR A 10 6.14 -6.45 7.96
CA TYR A 10 6.28 -6.52 9.42
C TYR A 10 7.13 -5.35 9.97
N ASN A 11 8.26 -5.06 9.33
CA ASN A 11 9.13 -3.95 9.74
C ASN A 11 8.47 -2.58 9.53
N LEU A 12 7.65 -2.45 8.48
CA LEU A 12 6.91 -1.22 8.17
C LEU A 12 5.70 -0.98 9.05
N LYS A 13 5.22 -1.99 9.79
CA LYS A 13 3.99 -1.91 10.58
C LYS A 13 3.97 -0.71 11.54
N THR A 14 5.06 -0.46 12.25
CA THR A 14 5.14 0.66 13.22
C THR A 14 4.98 2.00 12.51
N LYS A 15 5.67 2.19 11.38
CA LYS A 15 5.56 3.43 10.59
C LYS A 15 4.20 3.55 9.90
N ALA A 16 3.61 2.44 9.45
CA ALA A 16 2.26 2.45 8.91
C ALA A 16 1.22 2.88 9.96
N VAL A 17 1.38 2.46 11.23
CA VAL A 17 0.54 2.93 12.34
C VAL A 17 0.76 4.41 12.63
N GLU A 18 1.99 4.91 12.52
CA GLU A 18 2.29 6.34 12.65
C GLU A 18 1.55 7.16 11.58
N TYR A 19 1.61 6.74 10.32
CA TYR A 19 0.91 7.39 9.21
C TYR A 19 -0.61 7.30 9.39
N TYR A 20 -1.12 6.13 9.78
CA TYR A 20 -2.53 5.94 10.10
C TYR A 20 -3.06 6.98 11.12
N ASN A 21 -2.25 7.35 12.12
CA ASN A 21 -2.63 8.31 13.15
C ASN A 21 -2.31 9.77 12.79
N ASN A 22 -1.65 10.04 11.66
CA ASN A 22 -1.23 11.38 11.26
C ASN A 22 -1.86 11.76 9.90
N PRO A 23 -2.95 12.58 9.90
CA PRO A 23 -3.67 12.93 8.67
C PRO A 23 -2.80 13.61 7.60
N GLN A 24 -1.84 14.44 8.01
CA GLN A 24 -0.95 15.13 7.07
C GLN A 24 -0.01 14.14 6.37
N LYS A 25 0.64 13.26 7.13
CA LYS A 25 1.53 12.22 6.59
C LYS A 25 0.77 11.24 5.71
N LEU A 26 -0.43 10.84 6.13
CA LEU A 26 -1.27 9.94 5.34
C LEU A 26 -1.68 10.59 4.01
N LYS A 27 -2.14 11.84 4.04
CA LYS A 27 -2.51 12.56 2.81
C LYS A 27 -1.31 12.67 1.86
N ALA A 28 -0.15 13.08 2.36
CA ALA A 28 1.07 13.16 1.57
C ALA A 28 1.44 11.80 0.93
N LEU A 29 1.34 10.70 1.68
CA LEU A 29 1.60 9.36 1.17
C LEU A 29 0.67 8.98 0.01
N LEU A 30 -0.64 9.22 0.15
CA LEU A 30 -1.62 8.91 -0.88
C LEU A 30 -1.41 9.75 -2.14
N GLU A 31 -1.02 11.01 -1.98
CA GLU A 31 -0.67 11.90 -3.09
C GLU A 31 0.60 11.42 -3.81
N SER A 32 1.67 11.11 -3.06
CA SER A 32 2.91 10.58 -3.63
C SER A 32 2.69 9.24 -4.34
N THR A 33 1.83 8.37 -3.81
CA THR A 33 1.49 7.09 -4.44
C THR A 33 0.99 7.27 -5.86
N ASN A 34 0.09 8.23 -6.09
CA ASN A 34 -0.47 8.52 -7.41
C ASN A 34 0.57 9.08 -8.39
N LEU A 35 1.63 9.70 -7.89
CA LEU A 35 2.76 10.15 -8.72
C LEU A 35 3.66 8.96 -9.07
N THR A 36 4.01 8.13 -8.09
CA THR A 36 4.90 6.98 -8.28
C THR A 36 4.37 5.97 -9.29
N ILE A 37 3.06 5.71 -9.31
CA ILE A 37 2.48 4.71 -10.24
C ILE A 37 2.39 5.18 -11.69
N LYS A 38 2.42 6.50 -11.96
CA LYS A 38 2.27 7.03 -13.33
C LYS A 38 3.46 6.70 -14.22
N ASP A 39 4.65 6.62 -13.63
CA ASP A 39 5.91 6.44 -14.38
C ASP A 39 6.43 4.99 -14.30
N ASN A 40 5.66 4.06 -13.72
CA ASN A 40 6.12 2.70 -13.45
C ASN A 40 5.41 1.64 -14.32
N THR A 41 6.08 1.24 -15.40
CA THR A 41 5.59 0.22 -16.35
C THR A 41 5.41 -1.17 -15.75
N GLN A 42 6.13 -1.52 -14.68
CA GLN A 42 6.00 -2.83 -14.02
C GLN A 42 4.72 -2.92 -13.17
N LEU A 43 4.19 -1.78 -12.76
CA LEU A 43 2.94 -1.69 -12.01
C LEU A 43 1.73 -1.48 -12.90
N ALA A 44 1.89 -1.38 -14.22
CA ALA A 44 0.81 -1.09 -15.17
C ALA A 44 -0.43 -1.96 -14.94
N ASN A 45 -0.23 -3.26 -14.70
CA ASN A 45 -1.33 -4.23 -14.46
C ASN A 45 -1.92 -4.17 -13.04
N LEU A 46 -1.30 -3.41 -12.13
CA LEU A 46 -1.72 -3.25 -10.74
C LEU A 46 -2.21 -1.83 -10.43
N ILE A 47 -2.22 -0.92 -11.41
CA ILE A 47 -2.60 0.49 -11.21
C ILE A 47 -4.02 0.60 -10.64
N GLU A 48 -4.98 -0.13 -11.22
CA GLU A 48 -6.38 -0.12 -10.76
C GLU A 48 -6.50 -0.62 -9.33
N ASP A 49 -5.78 -1.68 -8.98
CA ASP A 49 -5.74 -2.24 -7.64
C ASP A 49 -5.10 -1.26 -6.63
N ILE A 50 -4.01 -0.60 -7.00
CA ILE A 50 -3.35 0.41 -6.15
C ILE A 50 -4.27 1.62 -5.97
N GLN A 51 -4.98 2.05 -7.00
CA GLN A 51 -5.98 3.12 -6.90
C GLN A 51 -7.17 2.73 -6.01
N ALA A 52 -7.60 1.47 -6.06
CA ALA A 52 -8.61 0.94 -5.16
C ALA A 52 -8.11 0.94 -3.70
N MET A 53 -6.87 0.54 -3.45
CA MET A 53 -6.22 0.61 -2.13
C MET A 53 -6.19 2.05 -1.59
N VAL A 54 -5.75 3.01 -2.41
CA VAL A 54 -5.72 4.45 -2.05
C VAL A 54 -7.13 4.94 -1.72
N SER A 55 -8.11 4.59 -2.54
CA SER A 55 -9.51 4.98 -2.35
C SER A 55 -10.11 4.39 -1.08
N LEU A 56 -9.83 3.12 -0.78
CA LEU A 56 -10.26 2.45 0.45
C LEU A 56 -9.74 3.17 1.69
N VAL A 57 -8.45 3.55 1.71
CA VAL A 57 -7.88 4.31 2.84
C VAL A 57 -8.53 5.69 2.96
N MET A 58 -8.80 6.38 1.85
CA MET A 58 -9.50 7.67 1.88
C MET A 58 -10.93 7.55 2.41
N ASP A 59 -11.70 6.57 1.96
CA ASP A 59 -13.09 6.40 2.40
C ASP A 59 -13.17 5.89 3.84
N TYR A 60 -12.20 5.08 4.27
CA TYR A 60 -12.05 4.68 5.67
C TYR A 60 -11.77 5.87 6.59
N THR A 61 -10.81 6.73 6.22
CA THR A 61 -10.47 7.93 7.01
C THR A 61 -11.62 8.93 7.08
N LYS A 62 -12.35 9.11 5.97
CA LYS A 62 -13.56 9.94 5.89
C LYS A 62 -14.79 9.31 6.57
N LYS A 63 -14.64 8.12 7.17
CA LYS A 63 -15.72 7.33 7.79
C LYS A 63 -16.86 6.94 6.83
N ARG A 64 -16.61 6.95 5.51
CA ARG A 64 -17.59 6.57 4.47
C ARG A 64 -17.71 5.06 4.29
N TYR A 65 -16.62 4.33 4.53
CA TYR A 65 -16.58 2.87 4.49
C TYR A 65 -15.92 2.32 5.75
N ARG A 66 -16.58 1.36 6.43
CA ARG A 66 -16.09 0.75 7.67
C ARG A 66 -16.12 -0.78 7.68
N SER A 67 -16.57 -1.41 6.59
CA SER A 67 -16.61 -2.87 6.43
C SER A 67 -15.25 -3.45 6.03
N VAL A 68 -14.21 -3.04 6.75
CA VAL A 68 -12.80 -3.38 6.50
C VAL A 68 -12.07 -3.43 7.85
N SER A 69 -11.15 -4.37 8.01
CA SER A 69 -10.38 -4.48 9.25
C SER A 69 -9.34 -3.36 9.36
N LYS A 70 -9.05 -2.94 10.59
CA LYS A 70 -7.94 -2.01 10.85
C LYS A 70 -6.61 -2.58 10.36
N THR A 71 -6.42 -3.90 10.46
CA THR A 71 -5.23 -4.60 9.97
C THR A 71 -5.06 -4.39 8.48
N THR A 72 -6.11 -4.55 7.66
CA THR A 72 -6.07 -4.28 6.21
C THR A 72 -5.64 -2.85 5.91
N ILE A 73 -6.19 -1.86 6.60
CA ILE A 73 -5.80 -0.45 6.41
C ILE A 73 -4.30 -0.25 6.71
N ILE A 74 -3.80 -0.82 7.81
CA ILE A 74 -2.37 -0.74 8.16
C ILE A 74 -1.51 -1.46 7.12
N THR A 75 -1.93 -2.64 6.65
CA THR A 75 -1.21 -3.40 5.61
C THR A 75 -1.15 -2.62 4.30
N ILE A 76 -2.24 -1.97 3.89
CA ILE A 76 -2.28 -1.09 2.72
C ILE A 76 -1.28 0.05 2.90
N ILE A 77 -1.35 0.78 4.02
CA ILE A 77 -0.44 1.90 4.29
C ILE A 77 1.02 1.43 4.27
N ALA A 78 1.33 0.27 4.82
CA ALA A 78 2.68 -0.32 4.77
C ALA A 78 3.13 -0.62 3.33
N GLY A 79 2.26 -1.18 2.49
CA GLY A 79 2.53 -1.41 1.07
C GLY A 79 2.79 -0.11 0.30
N LEU A 80 1.97 0.91 0.53
CA LEU A 80 2.12 2.22 -0.12
C LEU A 80 3.39 2.95 0.33
N LEU A 81 3.74 2.85 1.61
CA LEU A 81 5.00 3.39 2.15
C LEU A 81 6.21 2.81 1.42
N TYR A 82 6.23 1.47 1.25
CA TYR A 82 7.29 0.80 0.51
C TYR A 82 7.34 1.27 -0.95
N LEU A 83 6.16 1.36 -1.60
CA LEU A 83 6.06 1.78 -2.99
C LEU A 83 6.59 3.19 -3.23
N VAL A 84 6.23 4.15 -2.37
CA VAL A 84 6.63 5.55 -2.51
C VAL A 84 8.11 5.76 -2.18
N ASN A 85 8.63 5.09 -1.16
CA ASN A 85 10.01 5.27 -0.73
C ASN A 85 10.57 3.99 -0.10
N PRO A 86 11.08 3.05 -0.91
CA PRO A 86 11.59 1.78 -0.39
C PRO A 86 12.91 1.96 0.41
N MET A 87 13.72 2.98 0.10
CA MET A 87 15.07 3.15 0.63
C MET A 87 15.11 3.79 2.03
N ASP A 88 14.24 4.76 2.31
CA ASP A 88 14.24 5.45 3.62
C ASP A 88 13.71 4.61 4.78
N LEU A 89 13.14 3.43 4.50
CA LEU A 89 12.40 2.64 5.48
C LEU A 89 13.16 1.42 5.99
N ILE A 90 14.09 0.90 5.19
CA ILE A 90 14.87 -0.29 5.50
C ILE A 90 16.28 -0.09 4.90
N PRO A 91 17.27 0.33 5.72
CA PRO A 91 18.63 0.63 5.24
C PRO A 91 19.40 -0.56 4.62
N ASP A 92 18.89 -1.79 4.76
CA ASP A 92 19.56 -3.03 4.34
C ASP A 92 19.18 -3.52 2.93
N PHE A 93 18.49 -2.72 2.11
CA PHE A 93 18.15 -3.11 0.74
C PHE A 93 19.36 -2.93 -0.20
N PHE A 94 20.05 -4.03 -0.48
CA PHE A 94 21.18 -4.07 -1.41
C PHE A 94 20.77 -3.69 -2.84
N VAL A 95 21.70 -2.98 -3.50
CA VAL A 95 21.70 -2.48 -4.87
C VAL A 95 21.13 -3.48 -5.88
N GLY A 96 19.86 -3.30 -6.25
CA GLY A 96 19.13 -4.16 -7.18
C GLY A 96 17.70 -3.66 -7.36
N GLY A 97 17.57 -2.37 -7.73
CA GLY A 97 16.31 -1.64 -7.72
C GLY A 97 15.23 -2.18 -8.66
N PHE A 98 13.99 -1.89 -8.29
CA PHE A 98 12.75 -1.91 -9.09
C PHE A 98 12.01 -3.24 -9.30
N ILE A 99 12.68 -4.37 -9.60
CA ILE A 99 11.97 -5.66 -9.86
C ILE A 99 11.15 -6.14 -8.63
N TYR A 100 11.47 -5.62 -7.44
CA TYR A 100 10.92 -6.07 -6.17
C TYR A 100 9.62 -5.37 -5.74
N ASP A 101 9.19 -4.32 -6.44
CA ASP A 101 8.06 -3.49 -6.03
C ASP A 101 6.71 -4.15 -6.32
N ALA A 102 6.56 -4.74 -7.51
CA ALA A 102 5.36 -5.49 -7.88
C ALA A 102 5.15 -6.74 -7.00
N ALA A 103 6.22 -7.38 -6.52
CA ALA A 103 6.12 -8.54 -5.64
C ALA A 103 5.57 -8.19 -4.25
N VAL A 104 6.00 -7.04 -3.69
CA VAL A 104 5.47 -6.57 -2.39
C VAL A 104 4.02 -6.13 -2.52
N ILE A 105 3.69 -5.36 -3.56
CA ILE A 105 2.30 -4.95 -3.81
C ILE A 105 1.41 -6.15 -4.11
N GLY A 106 1.86 -7.09 -4.94
CA GLY A 106 1.14 -8.33 -5.20
C GLY A 106 0.87 -9.13 -3.92
N TYR A 107 1.87 -9.23 -3.02
CA TYR A 107 1.65 -9.86 -1.72
C TYR A 107 0.60 -9.11 -0.89
N VAL A 108 0.65 -7.77 -0.83
CA VAL A 108 -0.36 -6.98 -0.13
C VAL A 108 -1.75 -7.28 -0.69
N LEU A 109 -1.92 -7.23 -2.02
CA LEU A 109 -3.18 -7.50 -2.69
C LEU A 109 -3.72 -8.90 -2.37
N THR A 110 -2.87 -9.93 -2.42
CA THR A 110 -3.29 -11.29 -2.03
C THR A 110 -3.71 -11.38 -0.57
N SER A 111 -3.08 -10.62 0.33
CA SER A 111 -3.39 -10.64 1.77
C SER A 111 -4.68 -9.91 2.14
N ILE A 112 -5.13 -8.96 1.30
CA ILE A 112 -6.32 -8.13 1.56
C ILE A 112 -7.47 -8.41 0.60
N LYS A 113 -7.32 -9.38 -0.31
CA LYS A 113 -8.19 -9.61 -1.47
C LYS A 113 -9.67 -9.56 -1.11
N ASP A 114 -10.11 -10.36 -0.14
CA ASP A 114 -11.53 -10.46 0.21
C ASP A 114 -12.11 -9.13 0.70
N GLU A 115 -11.34 -8.33 1.44
CA GLU A 115 -11.81 -7.03 1.92
C GLU A 115 -11.77 -5.97 0.83
N LEU A 116 -10.77 -6.03 -0.05
CA LEU A 116 -10.65 -5.12 -1.19
C LEU A 116 -11.74 -5.38 -2.22
N ASP A 117 -12.07 -6.64 -2.51
CA ASP A 117 -13.14 -7.03 -3.44
C ASP A 117 -14.51 -6.54 -2.92
N ARG A 118 -14.82 -6.72 -1.63
CA ARG A 118 -16.04 -6.14 -1.02
C ARG A 118 -16.09 -4.62 -1.07
N TYR A 119 -14.93 -3.97 -0.96
CA TYR A 119 -14.86 -2.52 -1.11
C TYR A 119 -15.12 -2.08 -2.55
N LYS A 120 -14.52 -2.77 -3.53
CA LYS A 120 -14.74 -2.53 -4.96
C LYS A 120 -16.21 -2.69 -5.35
N GLU A 121 -16.85 -3.76 -4.89
CA GLU A 121 -18.30 -3.97 -5.07
C GLU A 121 -19.13 -2.82 -4.51
N TRP A 122 -18.84 -2.39 -3.27
CA TRP A 122 -19.52 -1.26 -2.65
C TRP A 122 -19.30 0.06 -3.40
N LYS A 123 -18.07 0.27 -3.88
CA LYS A 123 -17.63 1.49 -4.55
C LYS A 123 -18.03 1.52 -6.03
N GLN A 124 -18.37 0.37 -6.61
CA GLN A 124 -18.66 0.13 -8.03
C GLN A 124 -17.47 0.49 -8.93
N ILE A 125 -16.27 0.01 -8.58
CA ILE A 125 -15.01 0.19 -9.33
C ILE A 125 -14.28 -1.14 -9.53
#